data_AF-A0A1C5V653-F1
#
_entry.id   AF-A0A1C5V653-F1
#
_cell.length_a   1.000
_cell.length_b   1.000
_cell.length_c   1.000
_cell.angle_alpha   90.00
_cell.angle_beta   90.00
_cell.angle_gamma   90.00
#
_symmetry.space_group_name_H-M   'P 1'
#
loop_
_entity.id
_entity.type
_entity.pdbx_description
1 polymer ?
#
loop_
_entity_poly.entity_id
_entity_poly.type
_entity_poly.pdbx_seq_one_letter_code
_entity_poly.pdbx_strand_id
1 'polypeptide(L)'
;MAKRKRDMQLNFRVSSEELAVIEQKMSQLGTSNREAYLRKMALDGYVVKLDLPELKELVSLMRRSSNNLNQLTRKVHETGRVYDADLKDISQRQELLWEGVKEILTQLSKLS
;
A
#
# COMPACT_ATOMS: atom_id res chain seq x y z
N MET A 1 28.01 -27.04 32.89
CA MET A 1 27.01 -26.76 31.85
C MET A 1 27.73 -26.16 30.66
N ALA A 2 27.66 -26.79 29.48
CA ALA A 2 28.36 -26.29 28.29
C ALA A 2 27.85 -24.90 27.91
N LYS A 3 28.76 -23.93 27.81
CA LYS A 3 28.44 -22.55 27.41
C LYS A 3 27.91 -22.59 25.98
N ARG A 4 26.63 -22.25 25.79
CA ARG A 4 26.02 -22.23 24.45
C ARG A 4 26.73 -21.16 23.62
N LYS A 5 26.98 -21.43 22.34
CA LYS A 5 27.56 -20.45 21.38
C LYS A 5 26.67 -19.21 21.19
N ARG A 6 25.39 -19.31 21.53
CA ARG A 6 24.39 -18.23 21.52
C ARG A 6 23.73 -18.20 22.89
N ASP A 7 23.94 -17.13 23.62
CA ASP A 7 23.59 -16.96 25.04
C ASP A 7 22.32 -16.12 25.26
N MET A 8 21.89 -15.34 24.25
CA MET A 8 20.67 -14.55 24.30
C MET A 8 19.47 -15.31 23.71
N GLN A 9 18.33 -15.26 24.40
CA GLN A 9 17.05 -15.80 23.94
C GLN A 9 16.09 -14.66 23.58
N LEU A 10 15.46 -14.76 22.41
CA LEU A 10 14.44 -13.81 21.94
C LEU A 10 13.10 -14.54 21.85
N ASN A 11 12.11 -14.06 22.59
CA ASN A 11 10.76 -14.63 22.63
C ASN A 11 9.76 -13.62 22.05
N PHE A 12 8.86 -14.06 21.20
CA PHE A 12 7.74 -13.27 20.70
C PHE A 12 6.45 -14.09 20.74
N ARG A 13 5.33 -13.42 20.97
CA ARG A 13 4.01 -14.04 21.01
C ARG A 13 3.42 -14.02 19.61
N VAL A 14 2.78 -15.12 19.23
CA VAL A 14 2.05 -15.27 17.97
C VAL A 14 0.68 -15.84 18.24
N SER A 15 -0.28 -15.52 17.38
CA SER A 15 -1.56 -16.19 17.30
C SER A 15 -1.40 -17.61 16.71
N SER A 16 -2.45 -18.43 16.81
CA SER A 16 -2.49 -19.75 16.17
C SER A 16 -2.38 -19.67 14.66
N GLU A 17 -2.96 -18.64 14.05
CA GLU A 17 -2.94 -18.41 12.60
C GLU A 17 -1.53 -18.03 12.12
N GLU A 18 -0.88 -17.11 12.83
CA GLU A 18 0.50 -16.69 12.54
C GLU A 18 1.48 -17.87 12.66
N LEU A 19 1.30 -18.72 13.67
CA LEU A 19 2.12 -19.92 13.84
C LEU A 19 1.97 -20.89 12.66
N ALA A 20 0.74 -21.12 12.20
CA ALA A 20 0.47 -22.01 11.06
C ALA A 20 1.15 -21.51 9.78
N VAL A 21 1.12 -20.19 9.53
CA VAL A 21 1.80 -19.58 8.38
C VAL A 21 3.33 -19.73 8.49
N ILE A 22 3.89 -19.56 9.69
CA ILE A 22 5.33 -19.76 9.92
C ILE A 22 5.73 -21.21 9.63
N GLU A 23 4.97 -22.19 10.12
CA GLU A 23 5.25 -23.61 9.90
C GLU A 23 5.09 -24.03 8.44
N GLN A 24 4.10 -23.48 7.74
CA GLN A 24 3.94 -23.70 6.30
C GLN A 24 5.15 -23.19 5.52
N LYS A 25 5.62 -21.96 5.81
CA LYS A 25 6.82 -21.39 5.16
C LYS A 25 8.09 -22.17 5.50
N MET A 26 8.21 -22.66 6.74
CA MET A 26 9.29 -23.54 7.14
C MET A 26 9.30 -24.87 6.35
N SER A 27 8.12 -25.46 6.17
CA SER A 27 7.95 -26.68 5.38
C SER A 27 8.34 -26.47 3.91
N GLN A 28 7.94 -25.33 3.32
CA GLN A 28 8.35 -24.96 1.96
C GLN A 28 9.87 -24.82 1.80
N LEU A 29 10.57 -24.36 2.84
CA LEU A 29 12.03 -24.26 2.88
C LEU A 29 12.72 -25.59 3.27
N GLY A 30 11.95 -26.64 3.59
CA GLY A 30 12.48 -27.93 4.04
C GLY A 30 13.19 -27.89 5.40
N THR A 31 12.89 -26.90 6.25
CA THR A 31 13.56 -26.72 7.55
C THR A 31 12.65 -27.13 8.70
N SER A 32 13.10 -28.08 9.54
CA SER A 32 12.42 -28.45 10.79
C SER A 32 12.86 -27.62 12.00
N ASN A 33 13.98 -26.89 11.89
CA ASN A 33 14.52 -26.07 12.97
C ASN A 33 13.94 -24.65 12.94
N ARG A 34 12.94 -24.42 13.81
CA ARG A 34 12.25 -23.13 13.94
C ARG A 34 13.19 -21.98 14.29
N GLU A 35 14.13 -22.18 15.21
CA GLU A 35 15.09 -21.13 15.57
C GLU A 35 16.03 -20.76 14.42
N ALA A 36 16.45 -21.76 13.63
CA ALA A 36 17.30 -21.52 12.47
C ALA A 36 16.53 -20.73 11.40
N TYR A 37 15.27 -21.12 11.13
CA TYR A 37 14.39 -20.42 10.20
C TYR A 37 14.15 -18.97 10.63
N LEU A 38 13.69 -18.74 11.86
CA LEU A 38 13.40 -17.41 12.36
C LEU A 38 14.64 -16.52 12.40
N ARG A 39 15.80 -17.07 12.76
CA ARG A 39 17.07 -16.34 12.73
C ARG A 39 17.48 -15.97 11.31
N LYS A 40 17.35 -16.88 10.35
CA LYS A 40 17.64 -16.60 8.92
C LYS A 40 16.70 -15.51 8.40
N MET A 41 15.42 -15.56 8.74
CA MET A 41 14.46 -14.52 8.36
C MET A 41 14.73 -13.18 9.05
N ALA A 42 15.15 -13.16 10.32
CA ALA A 42 15.45 -11.93 11.04
C ALA A 42 16.79 -11.29 10.63
N LEU A 43 17.77 -12.09 10.19
CA LEU A 43 19.10 -11.61 9.77
C LEU A 43 19.18 -11.30 8.27
N ASP A 44 18.59 -12.16 7.44
CA ASP A 44 18.69 -12.11 5.97
C ASP A 44 17.37 -11.72 5.29
N GLY A 45 16.29 -11.52 6.05
CA GLY A 45 15.01 -11.09 5.50
C GLY A 45 15.12 -9.71 4.87
N TYR A 46 14.81 -9.61 3.59
CA TYR A 46 14.67 -8.32 2.92
C TYR A 46 13.33 -7.70 3.34
N VAL A 47 13.38 -6.58 4.06
CA VAL A 47 12.21 -5.75 4.31
C VAL A 47 11.99 -4.87 3.08
N VAL A 48 11.03 -5.22 2.23
CA VAL A 48 10.61 -4.36 1.13
C VAL A 48 9.69 -3.29 1.70
N LYS A 49 10.25 -2.10 1.95
CA LYS A 49 9.44 -0.92 2.25
C LYS A 49 9.08 -0.25 0.93
N LEU A 50 7.83 -0.39 0.51
CA LEU A 50 7.32 0.31 -0.66
C LEU A 50 7.13 1.79 -0.29
N ASP A 51 8.15 2.62 -0.54
CA ASP A 51 8.05 4.07 -0.42
C ASP A 51 7.82 4.66 -1.81
N LEU A 52 6.67 5.29 -2.01
CA LEU A 52 6.27 5.88 -3.31
C LEU A 52 5.92 7.37 -3.12
N PRO A 53 6.91 8.22 -2.80
CA PRO A 53 6.68 9.65 -2.57
C PRO A 53 6.12 10.37 -3.81
N GLU A 54 6.54 9.97 -5.01
CA GLU A 54 6.05 10.53 -6.29
C GLU A 54 4.56 10.24 -6.49
N LEU A 55 4.11 9.04 -6.08
CA LEU A 55 2.71 8.66 -6.15
C LEU A 55 1.84 9.49 -5.18
N LYS A 56 2.38 9.78 -3.98
CA LYS A 56 1.72 10.68 -3.01
C LYS A 56 1.60 12.10 -3.55
N GLU A 57 2.63 12.58 -4.26
CA GLU A 57 2.60 13.89 -4.91
C GLU A 57 1.59 13.93 -6.07
N LEU A 58 1.56 12.90 -6.91
CA LEU A 58 0.58 12.76 -7.99
C LEU A 58 -0.86 12.81 -7.47
N VAL A 59 -1.17 12.06 -6.42
CA VAL A 59 -2.50 12.08 -5.78
C VAL A 59 -2.84 13.48 -5.23
N SER A 60 -1.85 14.17 -4.64
CA SER A 60 -2.02 15.53 -4.14
C SER A 60 -2.30 16.55 -5.25
N LEU A 61 -1.57 16.47 -6.37
CA LEU A 61 -1.80 17.31 -7.55
C LEU A 61 -3.17 17.05 -8.16
N MET A 62 -3.57 15.79 -8.30
CA MET A 62 -4.89 15.42 -8.82
C MET A 62 -6.03 15.93 -7.94
N ARG A 63 -5.94 15.78 -6.61
CA ARG A 63 -6.95 16.29 -5.68
C ARG A 63 -7.12 17.80 -5.81
N ARG A 64 -6.01 18.54 -5.94
CA ARG A 64 -6.04 20.01 -6.18
C ARG A 64 -6.71 20.35 -7.51
N SER A 65 -6.36 19.63 -8.57
CA SER A 65 -6.96 19.81 -9.91
C SER A 65 -8.48 19.56 -9.88
N SER A 66 -8.93 18.53 -9.17
CA SER A 66 -10.36 18.21 -9.06
C SER A 66 -11.15 19.22 -8.23
N ASN A 67 -10.56 19.72 -7.14
CA ASN A 67 -11.17 20.81 -6.38
C ASN A 67 -11.29 22.10 -7.20
N ASN A 68 -10.29 22.43 -8.02
CA ASN A 68 -10.31 23.59 -8.88
C ASN A 68 -11.41 23.47 -9.95
N LEU A 69 -11.56 22.28 -10.54
CA LEU A 69 -12.60 21.98 -11.52
C LEU A 69 -13.99 22.12 -10.89
N ASN A 70 -14.22 21.54 -9.72
CA ASN A 70 -15.48 21.66 -8.99
C ASN A 70 -15.84 23.12 -8.66
N GLN A 71 -14.84 23.96 -8.35
CA GLN A 71 -15.06 25.39 -8.14
C GLN A 71 -15.45 26.11 -9.44
N LEU A 72 -14.83 25.74 -10.57
CA LEU A 72 -15.16 26.30 -11.88
C LEU A 72 -16.60 25.94 -12.28
N THR A 73 -17.00 24.67 -12.11
CA THR A 73 -18.37 24.20 -12.38
C THR A 73 -19.40 25.00 -11.56
N ARG A 74 -19.15 25.21 -10.26
CA ARG A 74 -20.04 26.02 -9.40
C ARG A 74 -20.17 27.46 -9.89
N LYS A 75 -19.05 28.12 -10.20
CA LYS A 75 -19.06 29.51 -10.72
C LYS A 75 -19.79 29.64 -12.06
N VAL A 76 -19.71 28.63 -12.92
CA VAL A 76 -20.43 28.64 -14.20
C VAL A 76 -21.93 28.47 -14.01
N HIS A 77 -22.34 27.56 -13.12
CA HIS A 77 -23.76 27.42 -12.75
C HIS A 77 -24.32 28.71 -12.13
N GLU A 78 -23.55 29.40 -11.28
CA GLU A 78 -23.95 30.67 -10.66
C GLU A 78 -24.03 31.84 -11.67
N THR A 79 -23.15 31.87 -12.68
CA THR A 79 -23.11 32.96 -13.68
C THR A 79 -23.97 32.71 -14.92
N GLY A 80 -24.68 31.57 -15.01
CA GLY A 80 -25.61 31.26 -16.08
C GLY A 80 -24.99 31.17 -17.48
N ARG A 81 -23.68 30.88 -17.58
CA ARG A 81 -22.96 30.81 -18.86
C ARG A 81 -23.08 29.42 -19.51
N VAL A 82 -23.10 29.41 -20.86
CA VAL A 82 -23.51 28.30 -21.75
C VAL A 82 -22.52 27.11 -21.83
N TYR A 83 -21.43 27.09 -21.06
CA TYR A 83 -20.39 26.03 -21.13
C TYR A 83 -20.65 24.77 -20.29
N ASP A 84 -21.91 24.54 -19.92
CA ASP A 84 -22.27 23.51 -18.94
C ASP A 84 -21.97 22.08 -19.43
N ALA A 85 -22.14 21.83 -20.73
CA ALA A 85 -21.85 20.54 -21.35
C ALA A 85 -20.34 20.20 -21.36
N ASP A 86 -19.50 21.16 -21.73
CA ASP A 86 -18.03 20.98 -21.80
C ASP A 86 -17.44 20.80 -20.40
N LEU A 87 -17.91 21.58 -19.42
CA LEU A 87 -17.48 21.44 -18.03
C LEU A 87 -17.91 20.10 -17.43
N LYS A 88 -19.12 19.65 -17.76
CA LYS A 88 -19.61 18.34 -17.32
C LYS A 88 -18.81 17.19 -17.93
N ASP A 89 -18.45 17.26 -19.22
CA ASP A 89 -17.56 16.27 -19.85
C ASP A 89 -16.17 16.26 -19.19
N ILE A 90 -15.61 17.45 -18.92
CA ILE A 90 -14.32 17.58 -18.23
C ILE A 90 -14.39 17.04 -16.80
N SER A 91 -15.46 17.32 -16.04
CA SER A 91 -15.69 16.74 -14.70
C SER A 91 -15.75 15.21 -14.77
N GLN A 92 -16.53 14.65 -15.70
CA GLN A 92 -16.75 13.22 -15.83
C GLN A 92 -15.47 12.47 -16.23
N ARG A 93 -14.69 13.00 -17.17
CA ARG A 93 -13.38 12.43 -17.53
C ARG A 93 -12.40 12.46 -16.35
N GLN A 94 -12.45 13.50 -15.54
CA GLN A 94 -11.61 13.58 -14.34
C GLN A 94 -11.99 12.52 -13.30
N GLU A 95 -13.28 12.23 -13.15
CA GLU A 95 -13.78 11.19 -12.26
C GLU A 95 -13.35 9.79 -12.72
N LEU A 96 -13.38 9.52 -14.04
CA LEU A 96 -12.84 8.28 -14.61
C LEU A 96 -11.33 8.14 -14.36
N LEU A 97 -10.55 9.22 -14.51
CA LEU A 97 -9.13 9.21 -14.17
C LEU A 97 -8.89 8.94 -12.69
N TRP A 98 -9.77 9.43 -11.81
CA TRP A 98 -9.69 9.20 -10.37
C TRP A 98 -9.94 7.74 -10.00
N GLU A 99 -10.93 7.10 -10.62
CA GLU A 99 -11.19 5.67 -10.43
C GLU A 99 -10.01 4.82 -10.90
N GLY A 100 -9.41 5.14 -12.05
CA GLY A 100 -8.20 4.46 -12.53
C GLY A 100 -7.01 4.58 -11.55
N VAL A 101 -6.81 5.77 -10.96
CA VAL A 101 -5.76 5.96 -9.96
C VAL A 101 -6.06 5.21 -8.66
N LYS A 102 -7.32 5.21 -8.18
CA LYS A 102 -7.70 4.39 -7.02
C LYS A 102 -7.44 2.92 -7.25
N GLU A 103 -7.74 2.41 -8.44
CA GLU A 103 -7.50 1.01 -8.78
C GLU A 103 -6.00 0.68 -8.72
N ILE A 104 -5.16 1.52 -9.33
CA ILE A 104 -3.70 1.39 -9.26
C ILE A 104 -3.21 1.40 -7.81
N LEU A 105 -3.68 2.35 -6.99
CA LEU A 105 -3.33 2.42 -5.55
C LEU A 105 -3.75 1.15 -4.80
N THR A 106 -4.92 0.61 -5.10
CA THR A 106 -5.46 -0.60 -4.47
C THR A 106 -4.69 -1.85 -4.88
N GLN A 107 -4.19 -1.92 -6.11
CA GLN A 107 -3.33 -3.02 -6.55
C GLN A 107 -1.93 -2.90 -5.93
N LEU A 108 -1.37 -1.68 -5.87
CA LEU A 108 -0.08 -1.44 -5.23
C LEU A 108 -0.12 -1.76 -3.73
N SER A 109 -1.22 -1.49 -3.02
CA SER A 109 -1.36 -1.85 -1.61
C SER A 109 -1.39 -3.36 -1.35
N LYS A 110 -1.71 -4.18 -2.36
CA LYS A 110 -1.67 -5.65 -2.25
C LYS A 110 -0.28 -6.23 -2.49
N LEU A 111 0.65 -5.43 -3.01
CA LEU A 111 2.05 -5.79 -3.24
C LEU A 111 2.95 -5.46 -2.03
N SER A 112 2.43 -4.68 -1.08
CA SER A 112 3.03 -4.46 0.25
C SER A 112 2.54 -5.48 1.25
#